data_AF-A0AAN8H222-F1
#
_entry.id   AF-A0AAN8H222-F1
#
_cell.length_a   1.000
_cell.length_b   1.000
_cell.length_c   1.000
_cell.angle_alpha   90.00
_cell.angle_beta   90.00
_cell.angle_gamma   90.00
#
_symmetry.space_group_name_H-M   'P 1'
#
loop_
_entity.id
_entity.type
_entity.pdbx_description
1 polymer ?
#
loop_
_entity_poly.entity_id
_entity_poly.type
_entity_poly.pdbx_seq_one_letter_code
_entity_poly.pdbx_strand_id
1 'polypeptide(L)'
;MTARFLGVPPGRGSCPLTGPLPFDLIYTDYHGMQQMKQHMGLSLKKHKCHIRVIDTFGTEPAYNHEEYATLHGYRTNWGYWNLNARQYMTMFPHTPDNSFMGFVSEELNETEKKSIQQNKVNNMAVVYGKEASMWKQGKDGFLQILHNYMEVHGTVYYETQRPPEVPAFVKNHGLLPQHELQQLLRKAKLFIGFGFPYEGPAPLEAIANGCIFLQPKFTPPHSSLNHEFFRGKPTSREVSSQHPYAEQYIGRPHVMTVDYNNSLEFDSAIREIMRTQVEPYLPYEYTCEGMLERVHAYIQHQDFCSLEPPFVPTNLSRPESAGGSRVPGPLFVPLPNSTALSWASNVTAPAAWPPLSSLRLLVSQEGQSCVETCRSEGFICEPAHFRFINNKEALRRLEVQCDVVDSEVNHILPAFSVLRRECGLQREPLLFSCAGYSPKYRRLCPCRDFRRGQVALCRDCL
;
A
#
# COMPACT_ATOMS: atom_id res chain seq x y z
N MET A 1 -1.88 26.83 1.37
CA MET A 1 -1.44 27.36 2.68
C MET A 1 -0.66 28.64 2.45
N THR A 2 -0.96 29.72 3.17
CA THR A 2 -0.23 31.00 3.02
C THR A 2 1.22 30.83 3.49
N ALA A 3 2.18 31.33 2.71
CA ALA A 3 3.63 31.27 2.94
C ALA A 3 4.11 31.73 4.34
N ARG A 4 3.23 32.38 5.10
CA ARG A 4 3.47 32.92 6.45
C ARG A 4 3.76 31.85 7.51
N PHE A 5 3.18 30.65 7.40
CA PHE A 5 3.37 29.58 8.39
C PHE A 5 4.69 28.81 8.21
N LEU A 6 5.23 28.77 6.98
CA LEU A 6 6.50 28.10 6.69
C LEU A 6 7.73 28.97 7.00
N GLY A 7 7.52 30.18 7.54
CA GLY A 7 8.59 31.13 7.84
C GLY A 7 9.34 31.65 6.60
N VAL A 8 8.77 31.47 5.40
CA VAL A 8 9.45 31.79 4.13
C VAL A 8 9.47 33.31 3.93
N PRO A 9 10.65 33.94 3.80
CA PRO A 9 10.75 35.37 3.53
C PRO A 9 10.13 35.70 2.16
N PRO A 10 9.63 36.94 1.96
CA PRO A 10 9.15 37.38 0.65
C PRO A 10 10.25 37.23 -0.41
N GLY A 11 9.89 36.75 -1.60
CA GLY A 11 10.84 36.46 -2.68
C GLY A 11 10.74 35.08 -3.34
N ARG A 12 9.65 34.32 -3.14
CA ARG A 12 9.37 33.03 -3.82
C ARG A 12 10.56 32.05 -3.78
N GLY A 13 11.20 31.92 -2.62
CA GLY A 13 12.30 30.98 -2.42
C GLY A 13 13.67 31.43 -2.93
N SER A 14 13.82 32.70 -3.33
CA SER A 14 15.10 33.29 -3.74
C SER A 14 16.07 33.46 -2.56
N CYS A 15 15.54 33.66 -1.35
CA CYS A 15 16.32 33.72 -0.12
C CYS A 15 16.12 32.41 0.67
N PRO A 16 17.20 31.66 0.99
CA PRO A 16 17.08 30.43 1.76
C PRO A 16 16.65 30.70 3.21
N LEU A 17 15.93 29.76 3.81
CA LEU A 17 15.64 29.78 5.24
C LEU A 17 16.94 29.67 6.04
N THR A 18 17.17 30.61 6.95
CA THR A 18 18.40 30.70 7.76
C THR A 18 18.31 29.91 9.07
N GLY A 19 17.10 29.63 9.57
CA GLY A 19 16.85 28.88 10.81
C GLY A 19 16.14 27.55 10.60
N PRO A 20 16.00 26.73 11.66
CA PRO A 20 15.14 25.54 11.64
C PRO A 20 13.67 25.93 11.43
N LEU A 21 12.87 24.98 10.96
CA LEU A 21 11.42 25.15 10.91
C LEU A 21 10.86 25.16 12.34
N PRO A 22 9.76 25.89 12.61
CA PRO A 22 9.14 25.92 13.94
C PRO A 22 8.32 24.66 14.27
N PHE A 23 8.43 23.61 13.45
CA PHE A 23 7.74 22.33 13.56
C PHE A 23 8.63 21.22 13.02
N ASP A 24 8.42 19.99 13.52
CA ASP A 24 9.29 18.84 13.22
C ASP A 24 8.81 17.99 12.03
N LEU A 25 7.52 18.03 11.70
CA LEU A 25 6.91 17.22 10.64
C LEU A 25 5.93 18.03 9.80
N ILE A 26 5.82 17.69 8.51
CA ILE A 26 4.89 18.29 7.54
C ILE A 26 4.08 17.18 6.89
N TYR A 27 2.80 17.08 7.22
CA TYR A 27 1.85 16.25 6.47
C TYR A 27 1.22 17.08 5.35
N THR A 28 1.32 16.62 4.11
CA THR A 28 0.82 17.35 2.95
C THR A 28 0.41 16.42 1.81
N ASP A 29 -0.20 16.94 0.75
CA ASP A 29 -0.49 16.22 -0.50
C ASP A 29 0.40 16.74 -1.64
N TYR A 30 0.20 16.25 -2.87
CA TYR A 30 0.96 16.74 -4.03
C TYR A 30 0.74 18.23 -4.34
N HIS A 31 -0.45 18.77 -4.06
CA HIS A 31 -0.72 20.19 -4.28
C HIS A 31 0.06 21.06 -3.29
N GLY A 32 0.11 20.64 -2.02
CA GLY A 32 0.95 21.26 -1.01
C GLY A 32 2.43 21.10 -1.29
N MET A 33 2.88 19.96 -1.84
CA MET A 33 4.25 19.79 -2.34
C MET A 33 4.60 20.79 -3.44
N GLN A 34 3.70 21.00 -4.42
CA GLN A 34 3.89 22.01 -5.46
C GLN A 34 3.94 23.44 -4.89
N GLN A 35 3.05 23.77 -3.95
CA GLN A 35 3.06 25.06 -3.25
C GLN A 35 4.39 25.27 -2.49
N MET A 36 4.87 24.25 -1.77
CA MET A 36 6.15 24.31 -1.07
C MET A 36 7.32 24.47 -2.04
N LYS A 37 7.33 23.76 -3.17
CA LYS A 37 8.36 23.92 -4.22
C LYS A 37 8.41 25.36 -4.74
N GLN A 38 7.24 25.96 -4.99
CA GLN A 38 7.13 27.34 -5.48
C GLN A 38 7.54 28.38 -4.43
N HIS A 39 7.23 28.16 -3.16
CA HIS A 39 7.45 29.16 -2.11
C HIS A 39 8.79 28.99 -1.40
N MET A 40 9.18 27.77 -1.02
CA MET A 40 10.43 27.50 -0.28
C MET A 40 11.67 27.47 -1.18
N GLY A 41 11.50 27.23 -2.48
CA GLY A 41 12.59 27.18 -3.46
C GLY A 41 13.70 26.21 -3.04
N LEU A 42 14.94 26.69 -3.00
CA LEU A 42 16.11 25.88 -2.61
C LEU A 42 16.02 25.34 -1.18
N SER A 43 15.32 26.03 -0.28
CA SER A 43 15.15 25.59 1.11
C SER A 43 14.37 24.29 1.22
N LEU A 44 13.49 24.00 0.25
CA LEU A 44 12.74 22.74 0.25
C LEU A 44 13.70 21.54 0.29
N LYS A 45 14.81 21.59 -0.46
CA LYS A 45 15.80 20.50 -0.50
C LYS A 45 16.36 20.17 0.89
N LYS A 46 16.59 21.18 1.73
CA LYS A 46 17.11 21.03 3.09
C LYS A 46 16.08 20.41 4.05
N HIS A 47 14.79 20.60 3.79
CA HIS A 47 13.71 20.20 4.69
C HIS A 47 12.85 19.04 4.18
N LYS A 48 13.24 18.39 3.07
CA LYS A 48 12.51 17.25 2.49
C LYS A 48 12.26 16.13 3.50
N CYS A 49 13.18 15.88 4.42
CA CYS A 49 13.09 14.78 5.38
C CYS A 49 11.92 14.89 6.37
N HIS A 50 11.44 16.11 6.64
CA HIS A 50 10.30 16.36 7.53
C HIS A 50 8.94 16.04 6.88
N ILE A 51 8.92 15.86 5.57
CA ILE A 51 7.68 15.74 4.81
C ILE A 51 7.14 14.32 4.88
N ARG A 52 5.82 14.20 5.02
CA ARG A 52 5.01 13.00 4.78
C ARG A 52 3.93 13.35 3.78
N VAL A 53 3.90 12.66 2.64
CA VAL A 53 3.04 12.98 1.50
C VAL A 53 1.87 12.01 1.46
N ILE A 54 0.66 12.48 1.73
CA ILE A 54 -0.58 11.72 1.56
C ILE A 54 -0.78 11.47 0.05
N ASP A 55 -0.61 10.22 -0.35
CA ASP A 55 -0.69 9.74 -1.73
C ASP A 55 -1.51 8.46 -1.75
N THR A 56 -2.79 8.59 -2.07
CA THR A 56 -3.79 7.50 -2.00
C THR A 56 -3.34 6.22 -2.69
N PHE A 57 -2.77 6.33 -3.90
CA PHE A 57 -2.46 5.16 -4.76
C PHE A 57 -0.99 4.72 -4.70
N GLY A 58 -0.15 5.53 -4.05
CA GLY A 58 1.27 5.24 -3.85
C GLY A 58 2.15 5.63 -5.02
N THR A 59 3.44 5.73 -4.70
CA THR A 59 4.52 6.12 -5.60
C THR A 59 5.65 5.10 -5.51
N GLU A 60 5.92 4.41 -6.61
CA GLU A 60 7.03 3.47 -6.68
C GLU A 60 8.37 4.19 -6.93
N PRO A 61 9.51 3.66 -6.41
CA PRO A 61 10.82 4.30 -6.54
C PRO A 61 11.22 4.66 -7.97
N ALA A 62 10.87 3.81 -8.95
CA ALA A 62 11.14 4.03 -10.37
C ALA A 62 10.48 5.30 -10.94
N TYR A 63 9.38 5.77 -10.36
CA TYR A 63 8.67 7.00 -10.74
C TYR A 63 9.03 8.20 -9.84
N ASN A 64 9.54 7.95 -8.64
CA ASN A 64 9.97 8.98 -7.69
C ASN A 64 11.32 9.60 -8.08
N HIS A 65 12.28 8.79 -8.51
CA HIS A 65 13.62 9.24 -8.86
C HIS A 65 13.63 9.90 -10.24
N GLU A 66 13.73 11.23 -10.30
CA GLU A 66 13.56 12.05 -11.52
C GLU A 66 14.48 11.65 -12.68
N GLU A 67 15.79 11.57 -12.44
CA GLU A 67 16.75 11.23 -13.51
C GLU A 67 16.57 9.80 -14.02
N TYR A 68 16.43 8.83 -13.11
CA TYR A 68 16.15 7.44 -13.42
C TYR A 68 14.86 7.28 -14.23
N ALA A 69 13.78 7.92 -13.77
CA ALA A 69 12.48 7.84 -14.39
C ALA A 69 12.48 8.41 -15.81
N THR A 70 13.16 9.56 -15.99
CA THR A 70 13.32 10.21 -17.29
C THR A 70 14.12 9.32 -18.25
N LEU A 71 15.23 8.75 -17.78
CA LEU A 71 16.10 7.89 -18.58
C LEU A 71 15.42 6.59 -19.01
N HIS A 72 14.60 5.99 -18.14
CA HIS A 72 13.97 4.69 -18.37
C HIS A 72 12.51 4.78 -18.85
N GLY A 73 12.01 5.99 -19.11
CA GLY A 73 10.68 6.20 -19.68
C GLY A 73 9.51 6.02 -18.71
N TYR A 74 9.75 6.09 -17.39
CA TYR A 74 8.69 6.07 -16.36
C TYR A 74 7.95 7.41 -16.30
N ARG A 75 7.02 7.60 -17.24
CA ARG A 75 6.23 8.84 -17.35
C ARG A 75 5.13 8.91 -16.28
N THR A 76 5.08 10.04 -15.58
CA THR A 76 4.07 10.32 -14.55
C THR A 76 3.72 11.81 -14.49
N ASN A 77 2.50 12.11 -14.05
CA ASN A 77 2.05 13.47 -13.77
C ASN A 77 2.32 13.90 -12.31
N TRP A 78 2.71 12.96 -11.45
CA TRP A 78 2.74 13.15 -9.99
C TRP A 78 4.09 12.86 -9.32
N GLY A 79 4.96 12.06 -9.95
CA GLY A 79 6.26 11.64 -9.39
C GLY A 79 7.38 12.70 -9.47
N TYR A 80 8.63 12.24 -9.57
CA TYR A 80 9.85 13.06 -9.69
C TYR A 80 10.19 13.95 -8.48
N TRP A 81 9.88 13.51 -7.27
CA TRP A 81 10.16 14.30 -6.06
C TRP A 81 11.50 13.97 -5.40
N ASN A 82 12.14 12.85 -5.76
CA ASN A 82 13.38 12.38 -5.13
C ASN A 82 13.26 12.36 -3.60
N LEU A 83 12.16 11.83 -3.07
CA LEU A 83 11.95 11.60 -1.64
C LEU A 83 12.38 10.17 -1.27
N ASN A 84 12.59 9.89 0.02
CA ASN A 84 12.58 8.49 0.46
C ASN A 84 11.16 7.94 0.23
N ALA A 85 11.03 6.81 -0.46
CA ALA A 85 9.72 6.28 -0.85
C ALA A 85 8.79 5.99 0.34
N ARG A 86 9.35 5.74 1.53
CA ARG A 86 8.57 5.57 2.77
C ARG A 86 7.90 6.86 3.25
N GLN A 87 8.27 8.03 2.72
CA GLN A 87 7.61 9.30 3.03
C GLN A 87 6.24 9.45 2.38
N TYR A 88 5.95 8.69 1.33
CA TYR A 88 4.60 8.62 0.76
C TYR A 88 3.70 7.78 1.66
N MET A 89 2.45 8.20 1.78
CA MET A 89 1.50 7.69 2.76
C MET A 89 0.19 7.29 2.07
N THR A 90 -0.01 5.99 1.97
CA THR A 90 -1.09 5.35 1.19
C THR A 90 -2.37 5.15 1.97
N MET A 91 -3.50 5.08 1.25
CA MET A 91 -4.82 4.89 1.86
C MET A 91 -5.09 3.43 2.23
N PHE A 92 -4.46 2.50 1.53
CA PHE A 92 -4.47 1.06 1.83
C PHE A 92 -3.03 0.52 1.73
N PRO A 93 -2.70 -0.59 2.42
CA PRO A 93 -1.35 -1.15 2.43
C PRO A 93 -1.03 -1.95 1.14
N HIS A 94 -1.18 -1.31 -0.02
CA HIS A 94 -0.98 -1.92 -1.34
C HIS A 94 0.40 -1.63 -1.96
N THR A 95 1.16 -0.67 -1.42
CA THR A 95 2.48 -0.30 -1.94
C THR A 95 3.50 -0.31 -0.79
N PRO A 96 4.19 -1.44 -0.54
CA PRO A 96 5.12 -1.57 0.60
C PRO A 96 6.38 -0.70 0.49
N ASP A 97 6.66 -0.13 -0.68
CA ASP A 97 7.66 0.94 -0.84
C ASP A 97 7.28 2.21 -0.06
N ASN A 98 5.99 2.39 0.24
CA ASN A 98 5.42 3.53 0.92
C ASN A 98 4.93 3.15 2.32
N SER A 99 4.66 4.15 3.15
CA SER A 99 4.01 3.94 4.45
C SER A 99 2.50 3.81 4.27
N PHE A 100 1.86 2.95 5.05
CA PHE A 100 0.41 2.86 5.10
C PHE A 100 -0.14 3.86 6.11
N MET A 101 -0.92 4.85 5.68
CA MET A 101 -1.58 5.82 6.57
C MET A 101 -2.96 5.35 6.99
N GLY A 102 -3.78 4.95 6.03
CA GLY A 102 -5.16 4.51 6.28
C GLY A 102 -6.09 5.64 6.74
N PHE A 103 -7.18 5.23 7.36
CA PHE A 103 -8.24 6.08 7.89
C PHE A 103 -9.00 5.30 8.98
N VAL A 104 -10.00 5.93 9.60
CA VAL A 104 -10.87 5.30 10.59
C VAL A 104 -12.26 5.06 10.00
N SER A 105 -12.87 3.92 10.32
CA SER A 105 -14.29 3.65 10.11
C SER A 105 -15.03 3.55 11.45
N GLU A 106 -16.35 3.57 11.43
CA GLU A 106 -17.17 3.49 12.64
C GLU A 106 -16.97 2.13 13.34
N GLU A 107 -16.67 2.19 14.63
CA GLU A 107 -16.56 1.01 15.50
C GLU A 107 -17.89 0.74 16.18
N LEU A 108 -18.40 -0.48 15.99
CA LEU A 108 -19.64 -0.94 16.63
C LEU A 108 -19.31 -1.75 17.89
N ASN A 109 -20.04 -1.50 18.97
CA ASN A 109 -19.95 -2.34 20.16
C ASN A 109 -20.69 -3.69 19.96
N GLU A 110 -20.46 -4.65 20.86
CA GLU A 110 -21.03 -6.01 20.74
C GLU A 110 -22.56 -6.05 20.75
N THR A 111 -23.22 -5.12 21.45
CA THR A 111 -24.68 -5.02 21.46
C THR A 111 -25.21 -4.50 20.13
N GLU A 112 -24.55 -3.49 19.55
CA GLU A 112 -24.86 -2.96 18.23
C GLU A 112 -24.66 -4.00 17.14
N LYS A 113 -23.54 -4.75 17.18
CA LYS A 113 -23.28 -5.83 16.23
C LYS A 113 -24.39 -6.87 16.21
N LYS A 114 -24.81 -7.34 17.40
CA LYS A 114 -25.92 -8.30 17.54
C LYS A 114 -27.24 -7.72 17.06
N SER A 115 -27.54 -6.48 17.41
CA SER A 115 -28.75 -5.78 16.95
C SER A 115 -28.79 -5.67 15.43
N ILE A 116 -27.68 -5.28 14.80
CA ILE A 116 -27.57 -5.18 13.34
C ILE A 116 -27.79 -6.56 12.71
N GLN A 117 -27.09 -7.59 13.19
CA GLN A 117 -27.19 -8.95 12.66
C GLN A 117 -28.64 -9.48 12.70
N GLN A 118 -29.40 -9.19 13.77
CA GLN A 118 -30.79 -9.61 13.92
C GLN A 118 -31.77 -8.83 13.04
N ASN A 119 -31.46 -7.57 12.72
CA ASN A 119 -32.35 -6.65 12.01
C ASN A 119 -32.02 -6.48 10.51
N LYS A 120 -31.07 -7.27 9.97
CA LYS A 120 -30.72 -7.24 8.54
C LYS A 120 -31.89 -7.69 7.66
N VAL A 121 -32.14 -6.94 6.59
CA VAL A 121 -33.09 -7.30 5.54
C VAL A 121 -32.39 -8.20 4.53
N ASN A 122 -32.77 -9.48 4.50
CA ASN A 122 -32.06 -10.51 3.73
C ASN A 122 -32.08 -10.30 2.21
N ASN A 123 -33.05 -9.56 1.67
CA ASN A 123 -33.23 -9.34 0.24
C ASN A 123 -33.00 -7.86 -0.16
N MET A 124 -32.04 -7.18 0.47
CA MET A 124 -31.74 -5.77 0.20
C MET A 124 -30.28 -5.59 -0.21
N ALA A 125 -30.06 -4.97 -1.37
CA ALA A 125 -28.74 -4.61 -1.89
C ALA A 125 -28.60 -3.10 -2.03
N VAL A 126 -27.44 -2.56 -1.66
CA VAL A 126 -27.07 -1.15 -1.86
C VAL A 126 -25.92 -1.08 -2.84
N VAL A 127 -26.06 -0.26 -3.88
CA VAL A 127 -25.06 -0.10 -4.92
C VAL A 127 -24.01 0.94 -4.54
N TYR A 128 -22.75 0.61 -4.76
CA TYR A 128 -21.62 1.50 -4.66
C TYR A 128 -21.41 2.28 -5.97
N GLY A 129 -22.08 3.41 -6.11
CA GLY A 129 -21.92 4.32 -7.24
C GLY A 129 -22.79 5.55 -7.06
N LYS A 130 -22.18 6.70 -6.76
CA LYS A 130 -22.91 7.95 -6.42
C LYS A 130 -23.19 8.87 -7.62
N GLU A 131 -22.58 8.58 -8.77
CA GLU A 131 -22.79 9.36 -9.99
C GLU A 131 -23.50 8.53 -11.05
N ALA A 132 -24.43 9.14 -11.80
CA ALA A 132 -25.18 8.48 -12.86
C ALA A 132 -24.27 7.85 -13.92
N SER A 133 -23.10 8.45 -14.21
CA SER A 133 -22.08 7.92 -15.11
C SER A 133 -21.63 6.49 -14.75
N MET A 134 -21.58 6.16 -13.46
CA MET A 134 -21.16 4.85 -12.95
C MET A 134 -22.19 3.75 -13.23
N TRP A 135 -23.43 4.14 -13.49
CA TRP A 135 -24.56 3.25 -13.79
C TRP A 135 -24.76 3.05 -15.29
N LYS A 136 -24.06 3.81 -16.13
CA LYS A 136 -24.16 3.71 -17.60
C LYS A 136 -23.44 2.49 -18.11
N GLN A 137 -24.04 1.86 -19.14
CA GLN A 137 -23.48 0.82 -20.02
C GLN A 137 -22.92 -0.44 -19.33
N GLY A 138 -23.40 -1.62 -19.77
CA GLY A 138 -22.84 -2.91 -19.36
C GLY A 138 -23.17 -3.33 -17.92
N LYS A 139 -24.10 -2.65 -17.24
CA LYS A 139 -24.55 -3.00 -15.89
C LYS A 139 -25.91 -3.71 -15.85
N ASP A 140 -26.72 -3.54 -16.90
CA ASP A 140 -28.11 -4.04 -16.95
C ASP A 140 -28.21 -5.56 -16.75
N GLY A 141 -27.29 -6.32 -17.34
CA GLY A 141 -27.30 -7.79 -17.28
C GLY A 141 -27.23 -8.32 -15.84
N PHE A 142 -26.19 -7.97 -15.10
CA PHE A 142 -26.03 -8.46 -13.73
C PHE A 142 -26.99 -7.76 -12.75
N LEU A 143 -27.40 -6.51 -13.00
CA LEU A 143 -28.41 -5.84 -12.18
C LEU A 143 -29.79 -6.49 -12.30
N GLN A 144 -30.16 -6.97 -13.49
CA GLN A 144 -31.39 -7.71 -13.69
C GLN A 144 -31.37 -9.06 -12.94
N ILE A 145 -30.22 -9.76 -12.96
CA ILE A 145 -30.05 -10.99 -12.16
C ILE A 145 -30.19 -10.66 -10.67
N LEU A 146 -29.50 -9.63 -10.18
CA LEU A 146 -29.58 -9.20 -8.79
C LEU A 146 -31.02 -8.85 -8.38
N HIS A 147 -31.75 -8.12 -9.24
CA HIS A 147 -33.11 -7.69 -8.98
C HIS A 147 -34.10 -8.86 -8.78
N ASN A 148 -33.84 -10.02 -9.38
CA ASN A 148 -34.65 -11.22 -9.17
C ASN A 148 -34.56 -11.77 -7.74
N TYR A 149 -33.53 -11.40 -6.97
CA TYR A 149 -33.29 -11.88 -5.61
C TYR A 149 -33.44 -10.78 -4.55
N MET A 150 -33.12 -9.53 -4.89
CA MET A 150 -33.02 -8.43 -3.95
C MET A 150 -33.62 -7.13 -4.47
N GLU A 151 -34.16 -6.31 -3.57
CA GLU A 151 -34.43 -4.90 -3.84
C GLU A 151 -33.11 -4.15 -4.01
N VAL A 152 -32.99 -3.36 -5.09
CA VAL A 152 -31.77 -2.63 -5.42
C VAL A 152 -31.90 -1.17 -5.00
N HIS A 153 -31.01 -0.71 -4.13
CA HIS A 153 -30.98 0.64 -3.60
C HIS A 153 -29.76 1.41 -4.14
N GLY A 154 -29.93 2.70 -4.41
CA GLY A 154 -28.85 3.58 -4.86
C GLY A 154 -28.79 4.87 -4.05
N THR A 155 -27.63 5.53 -4.03
CA THR A 155 -27.41 6.86 -3.43
C THR A 155 -26.84 7.82 -4.47
N VAL A 156 -27.56 7.93 -5.59
CA VAL A 156 -27.10 8.61 -6.80
C VAL A 156 -27.53 10.07 -6.76
N TYR A 157 -26.59 10.97 -7.04
CA TYR A 157 -26.89 12.39 -7.21
C TYR A 157 -27.85 12.62 -8.38
N TYR A 158 -28.80 13.53 -8.18
CA TYR A 158 -29.66 14.06 -9.25
C TYR A 158 -30.03 15.49 -8.96
N GLU A 159 -30.20 16.28 -10.02
CA GLU A 159 -30.82 17.59 -9.93
C GLU A 159 -32.33 17.42 -9.83
N THR A 160 -32.99 18.24 -9.01
CA THR A 160 -34.45 18.14 -8.76
C THR A 160 -35.32 18.17 -10.01
N GLN A 161 -34.81 18.68 -11.14
CA GLN A 161 -35.52 18.76 -12.41
C GLN A 161 -35.23 17.61 -13.39
N ARG A 162 -34.26 16.73 -13.11
CA ARG A 162 -33.92 15.60 -13.97
C ARG A 162 -33.68 14.35 -13.11
N PRO A 163 -34.61 13.36 -13.11
CA PRO A 163 -34.38 12.12 -12.40
C PRO A 163 -33.09 11.46 -12.91
N PRO A 164 -32.31 10.80 -12.03
CA PRO A 164 -31.04 10.21 -12.42
C PRO A 164 -31.27 9.07 -13.41
N GLU A 165 -30.34 8.92 -14.36
CA GLU A 165 -30.31 7.80 -15.31
C GLU A 165 -29.91 6.51 -14.57
N VAL A 166 -30.86 5.92 -13.84
CA VAL A 166 -30.75 4.61 -13.19
C VAL A 166 -31.93 3.72 -13.61
N PRO A 167 -31.79 2.38 -13.59
CA PRO A 167 -32.88 1.49 -13.93
C PRO A 167 -34.14 1.73 -13.07
N ALA A 168 -35.33 1.60 -13.66
CA ALA A 168 -36.60 1.97 -13.01
C ALA A 168 -36.91 1.20 -11.72
N PHE A 169 -36.36 -0.02 -11.57
CA PHE A 169 -36.52 -0.83 -10.37
C PHE A 169 -35.62 -0.38 -9.19
N VAL A 170 -34.70 0.56 -9.41
CA VAL A 170 -33.77 1.04 -8.39
C VAL A 170 -34.46 2.05 -7.48
N LYS A 171 -34.48 1.75 -6.19
CA LYS A 171 -34.91 2.70 -5.14
C LYS A 171 -33.76 3.67 -4.85
N ASN A 172 -33.75 4.82 -5.52
CA ASN A 172 -32.74 5.84 -5.28
C ASN A 172 -33.07 6.72 -4.07
N HIS A 173 -32.11 6.88 -3.16
CA HIS A 173 -32.23 7.69 -1.94
C HIS A 173 -31.60 9.08 -2.07
N GLY A 174 -31.02 9.41 -3.23
CA GLY A 174 -30.23 10.62 -3.40
C GLY A 174 -28.90 10.57 -2.63
N LEU A 175 -28.22 11.71 -2.52
CA LEU A 175 -27.03 11.80 -1.68
C LEU A 175 -27.46 11.85 -0.21
N LEU A 176 -27.04 10.83 0.55
CA LEU A 176 -27.32 10.72 1.97
C LEU A 176 -26.19 11.32 2.81
N PRO A 177 -26.51 12.01 3.92
CA PRO A 177 -25.56 12.28 4.99
C PRO A 177 -24.97 10.97 5.56
N GLN A 178 -23.79 11.06 6.18
CA GLN A 178 -23.06 9.86 6.67
C GLN A 178 -23.91 8.97 7.59
N HIS A 179 -24.63 9.56 8.55
CA HIS A 179 -25.45 8.80 9.50
C HIS A 179 -26.63 8.06 8.83
N GLU A 180 -27.24 8.64 7.80
CA GLU A 180 -28.34 8.01 7.04
C GLU A 180 -27.80 6.89 6.15
N LEU A 181 -26.62 7.09 5.54
CA LEU A 181 -25.94 6.04 4.79
C LEU A 181 -25.62 4.83 5.69
N GLN A 182 -25.11 5.07 6.90
CA GLN A 182 -24.87 4.01 7.88
C GLN A 182 -26.17 3.27 8.25
N GLN A 183 -27.27 3.99 8.49
CA GLN A 183 -28.57 3.36 8.77
C GLN A 183 -29.06 2.50 7.59
N LEU A 184 -28.83 2.94 6.34
CA LEU A 184 -29.14 2.17 5.15
C LEU A 184 -28.29 0.89 5.08
N LEU A 185 -26.97 1.01 5.33
CA LEU A 185 -26.04 -0.12 5.32
C LEU A 185 -26.37 -1.13 6.44
N ARG A 186 -26.74 -0.68 7.65
CA ARG A 186 -27.17 -1.56 8.76
C ARG A 186 -28.36 -2.44 8.40
N LYS A 187 -29.23 -1.99 7.49
CA LYS A 187 -30.36 -2.78 6.97
C LYS A 187 -29.98 -3.69 5.80
N ALA A 188 -29.11 -3.24 4.91
CA ALA A 188 -28.78 -3.96 3.67
C ALA A 188 -27.98 -5.24 3.92
N LYS A 189 -28.29 -6.32 3.20
CA LYS A 189 -27.49 -7.56 3.23
C LYS A 189 -26.26 -7.46 2.34
N LEU A 190 -26.42 -6.85 1.17
CA LEU A 190 -25.40 -6.78 0.14
C LEU A 190 -25.00 -5.32 -0.13
N PHE A 191 -23.70 -5.07 -0.22
CA PHE A 191 -23.14 -3.87 -0.82
C PHE A 191 -22.44 -4.28 -2.12
N ILE A 192 -22.85 -3.74 -3.26
CA ILE A 192 -22.37 -4.18 -4.58
C ILE A 192 -21.57 -3.10 -5.28
N GLY A 193 -20.32 -3.41 -5.60
CA GLY A 193 -19.41 -2.60 -6.39
C GLY A 193 -19.61 -2.78 -7.89
N PHE A 194 -19.48 -1.70 -8.67
CA PHE A 194 -19.59 -1.71 -10.14
C PHE A 194 -18.26 -1.74 -10.89
N GLY A 195 -17.14 -1.73 -10.16
CA GLY A 195 -15.79 -1.65 -10.71
C GLY A 195 -15.15 -0.26 -10.61
N PHE A 196 -15.94 0.75 -10.27
CA PHE A 196 -15.47 2.11 -9.98
C PHE A 196 -16.38 2.73 -8.89
N PRO A 197 -15.86 3.53 -7.94
CA PRO A 197 -14.45 3.92 -7.74
C PRO A 197 -13.55 2.77 -7.28
N TYR A 198 -12.25 2.89 -7.54
CA TYR A 198 -11.22 1.97 -7.05
C TYR A 198 -10.83 2.30 -5.61
N GLU A 199 -10.66 1.27 -4.77
CA GLU A 199 -10.02 1.39 -3.44
C GLU A 199 -10.55 2.58 -2.63
N GLY A 200 -11.88 2.72 -2.54
CA GLY A 200 -12.52 3.73 -1.70
C GLY A 200 -12.86 3.21 -0.30
N PRO A 201 -13.24 4.08 0.65
CA PRO A 201 -13.55 3.66 2.02
C PRO A 201 -14.90 2.95 2.17
N ALA A 202 -15.85 3.20 1.26
CA ALA A 202 -17.23 2.75 1.41
C ALA A 202 -17.42 1.22 1.53
N PRO A 203 -16.65 0.36 0.83
CA PRO A 203 -16.70 -1.08 1.06
C PRO A 203 -16.33 -1.47 2.50
N LEU A 204 -15.34 -0.82 3.13
CA LEU A 204 -15.02 -1.10 4.54
C LEU A 204 -16.14 -0.63 5.48
N GLU A 205 -16.75 0.52 5.22
CA GLU A 205 -17.91 0.99 6.00
C GLU A 205 -19.10 0.02 5.90
N ALA A 206 -19.34 -0.56 4.71
CA ALA A 206 -20.39 -1.53 4.49
C ALA A 206 -20.12 -2.85 5.24
N ILE A 207 -18.88 -3.36 5.18
CA ILE A 207 -18.48 -4.58 5.91
C ILE A 207 -18.54 -4.34 7.42
N ALA A 208 -18.10 -3.16 7.88
CA ALA A 208 -18.19 -2.74 9.28
C ALA A 208 -19.64 -2.65 9.77
N ASN A 209 -20.62 -2.44 8.88
CA ASN A 209 -22.05 -2.46 9.19
C ASN A 209 -22.72 -3.80 8.82
N GLY A 210 -21.95 -4.87 8.59
CA GLY A 210 -22.47 -6.24 8.40
C GLY A 210 -23.04 -6.53 7.01
N CYS A 211 -22.65 -5.77 5.98
CA CYS A 211 -22.93 -6.14 4.59
C CYS A 211 -21.88 -7.14 4.09
N ILE A 212 -22.29 -8.04 3.20
CA ILE A 212 -21.35 -8.71 2.30
C ILE A 212 -21.02 -7.73 1.16
N PHE A 213 -19.74 -7.55 0.85
CA PHE A 213 -19.28 -6.76 -0.28
C PHE A 213 -19.06 -7.65 -1.50
N LEU A 214 -19.83 -7.42 -2.56
CA LEU A 214 -19.64 -8.07 -3.85
C LEU A 214 -18.95 -7.09 -4.80
N GLN A 215 -17.84 -7.52 -5.40
CA GLN A 215 -17.05 -6.71 -6.30
C GLN A 215 -16.66 -7.45 -7.57
N PRO A 216 -16.44 -6.72 -8.68
CA PRO A 216 -15.97 -7.33 -9.90
C PRO A 216 -14.50 -7.71 -9.81
N LYS A 217 -14.18 -8.86 -10.41
CA LYS A 217 -12.83 -9.28 -10.78
C LYS A 217 -12.41 -8.59 -12.09
N PHE A 218 -11.17 -8.14 -12.18
CA PHE A 218 -10.61 -7.58 -13.41
C PHE A 218 -9.64 -8.56 -14.06
N THR A 219 -9.96 -8.98 -15.28
CA THR A 219 -9.12 -9.86 -16.09
C THR A 219 -9.04 -9.29 -17.52
N PRO A 220 -7.90 -8.71 -17.94
CA PRO A 220 -6.66 -8.54 -17.17
C PRO A 220 -6.81 -7.53 -16.01
N PRO A 221 -5.91 -7.57 -15.00
CA PRO A 221 -5.83 -6.53 -13.98
C PRO A 221 -5.68 -5.12 -14.57
N HIS A 222 -6.25 -4.11 -13.93
CA HIS A 222 -6.14 -2.73 -14.37
C HIS A 222 -4.86 -2.08 -13.85
N SER A 223 -4.18 -1.28 -14.67
CA SER A 223 -2.97 -0.56 -14.31
C SER A 223 -2.80 0.71 -15.14
N SER A 224 -1.72 1.46 -14.88
CA SER A 224 -1.37 2.66 -15.64
C SER A 224 -1.10 2.39 -17.12
N LEU A 225 -0.89 1.13 -17.52
CA LEU A 225 -0.61 0.71 -18.90
C LEU A 225 -1.87 0.46 -19.72
N ASN A 226 -2.97 0.03 -19.11
CA ASN A 226 -4.16 -0.45 -19.82
C ASN A 226 -5.48 0.24 -19.44
N HIS A 227 -5.48 1.12 -18.43
CA HIS A 227 -6.71 1.76 -17.95
C HIS A 227 -6.55 3.26 -17.74
N GLU A 228 -7.47 4.05 -18.30
CA GLU A 228 -7.39 5.52 -18.35
C GLU A 228 -7.27 6.18 -16.96
N PHE A 229 -8.06 5.73 -15.99
CA PHE A 229 -7.99 6.25 -14.60
C PHE A 229 -6.59 6.16 -13.98
N PHE A 230 -5.83 5.11 -14.27
CA PHE A 230 -4.50 4.91 -13.70
C PHE A 230 -3.40 5.58 -14.54
N ARG A 231 -3.73 6.10 -15.73
CA ARG A 231 -2.76 6.72 -16.63
C ARG A 231 -2.07 7.91 -15.96
N GLY A 232 -0.74 7.89 -16.01
CA GLY A 232 0.09 8.95 -15.42
C GLY A 232 0.22 8.91 -13.90
N LYS A 233 -0.39 7.94 -13.20
CA LYS A 233 -0.09 7.69 -11.77
C LYS A 233 1.35 7.14 -11.62
N PRO A 234 2.07 7.47 -10.54
CA PRO A 234 3.48 7.15 -10.36
C PRO A 234 3.71 5.70 -9.87
N THR A 235 3.03 4.73 -10.47
CA THR A 235 3.10 3.31 -10.09
C THR A 235 2.76 2.40 -11.27
N SER A 236 3.42 1.25 -11.34
CA SER A 236 3.12 0.12 -12.23
C SER A 236 2.17 -0.90 -11.60
N ARG A 237 1.71 -0.67 -10.36
CA ARG A 237 0.85 -1.60 -9.63
C ARG A 237 -0.40 -1.97 -10.43
N GLU A 238 -0.68 -3.26 -10.41
CA GLU A 238 -1.86 -3.85 -11.03
C GLU A 238 -2.96 -4.11 -9.99
N VAL A 239 -4.20 -3.87 -10.38
CA VAL A 239 -5.40 -3.95 -9.55
C VAL A 239 -6.29 -5.07 -10.10
N SER A 240 -6.40 -6.18 -9.37
CA SER A 240 -7.13 -7.40 -9.78
C SER A 240 -8.64 -7.36 -9.52
N SER A 241 -9.11 -6.42 -8.72
CA SER A 241 -10.51 -6.24 -8.34
C SER A 241 -10.78 -4.80 -7.94
N GLN A 242 -12.04 -4.39 -7.79
CA GLN A 242 -12.38 -3.01 -7.43
C GLN A 242 -11.70 -2.54 -6.13
N HIS A 243 -11.51 -3.45 -5.18
CA HIS A 243 -10.91 -3.17 -3.89
C HIS A 243 -9.98 -4.33 -3.46
N PRO A 244 -8.72 -4.39 -3.94
CA PRO A 244 -7.79 -5.49 -3.67
C PRO A 244 -7.51 -5.71 -2.18
N TYR A 245 -7.50 -4.65 -1.37
CA TYR A 245 -7.37 -4.83 0.08
C TYR A 245 -8.51 -5.67 0.68
N ALA A 246 -9.75 -5.44 0.24
CA ALA A 246 -10.91 -6.17 0.75
C ALA A 246 -10.86 -7.62 0.26
N GLU A 247 -10.41 -7.84 -0.99
CA GLU A 247 -10.16 -9.18 -1.53
C GLU A 247 -9.11 -9.95 -0.70
N GLN A 248 -7.96 -9.32 -0.43
CA GLN A 248 -6.79 -10.00 0.11
C GLN A 248 -6.81 -10.13 1.64
N TYR A 249 -7.21 -9.08 2.36
CA TYR A 249 -7.07 -9.01 3.82
C TYR A 249 -8.38 -9.30 4.58
N ILE A 250 -9.53 -9.26 3.89
CA ILE A 250 -10.83 -9.61 4.47
C ILE A 250 -11.34 -10.91 3.85
N GLY A 251 -11.52 -10.94 2.54
CA GLY A 251 -11.94 -12.14 1.82
C GLY A 251 -13.32 -12.67 2.22
N ARG A 252 -13.61 -13.92 1.84
CA ARG A 252 -14.87 -14.59 2.18
C ARG A 252 -14.97 -14.85 3.70
N PRO A 253 -16.17 -14.79 4.31
CA PRO A 253 -17.48 -14.59 3.66
C PRO A 253 -17.87 -13.12 3.42
N HIS A 254 -17.14 -12.16 3.98
CA HIS A 254 -17.49 -10.74 3.92
C HIS A 254 -17.26 -10.09 2.56
N VAL A 255 -16.33 -10.63 1.75
CA VAL A 255 -15.99 -10.11 0.43
C VAL A 255 -16.04 -11.24 -0.59
N MET A 256 -16.78 -11.02 -1.67
CA MET A 256 -16.86 -11.92 -2.81
C MET A 256 -16.43 -11.18 -4.06
N THR A 257 -15.41 -11.72 -4.73
CA THR A 257 -14.84 -11.18 -5.96
C THR A 257 -15.20 -12.11 -7.11
N VAL A 258 -15.97 -11.64 -8.08
CA VAL A 258 -16.52 -12.49 -9.16
C VAL A 258 -16.45 -11.80 -10.52
N ASP A 259 -16.40 -12.56 -11.60
CA ASP A 259 -16.50 -12.00 -12.95
C ASP A 259 -17.97 -11.64 -13.28
N TYR A 260 -18.26 -10.35 -13.40
CA TYR A 260 -19.61 -9.86 -13.69
C TYR A 260 -20.05 -10.16 -15.12
N ASN A 261 -19.12 -10.46 -16.03
CA ASN A 261 -19.45 -10.89 -17.39
C ASN A 261 -19.92 -12.35 -17.44
N ASN A 262 -19.63 -13.13 -16.39
CA ASN A 262 -20.06 -14.51 -16.27
C ASN A 262 -21.37 -14.58 -15.47
N SER A 263 -22.51 -14.55 -16.17
CA SER A 263 -23.83 -14.54 -15.54
C SER A 263 -24.10 -15.75 -14.63
N LEU A 264 -23.52 -16.93 -14.93
CA LEU A 264 -23.67 -18.12 -14.09
C LEU A 264 -22.91 -17.98 -12.77
N GLU A 265 -21.68 -17.47 -12.84
CA GLU A 265 -20.86 -17.19 -11.66
C GLU A 265 -21.52 -16.11 -10.78
N PHE A 266 -22.02 -15.04 -11.40
CA PHE A 266 -22.73 -13.98 -10.71
C PHE A 266 -24.02 -14.49 -10.03
N ASP A 267 -24.87 -15.24 -10.74
CA ASP A 267 -26.09 -15.84 -10.16
C ASP A 267 -25.75 -16.78 -8.99
N SER A 268 -24.74 -17.63 -9.16
CA SER A 268 -24.26 -18.52 -8.09
C SER A 268 -23.78 -17.74 -6.87
N ALA A 269 -23.07 -16.63 -7.09
CA ALA A 269 -22.59 -15.76 -6.02
C ALA A 269 -23.75 -15.12 -5.26
N ILE A 270 -24.79 -14.62 -5.95
CA ILE A 270 -25.98 -14.07 -5.28
C ILE A 270 -26.70 -15.15 -4.46
N ARG A 271 -26.85 -16.37 -4.99
CA ARG A 271 -27.46 -17.49 -4.24
C ARG A 271 -26.65 -17.86 -3.00
N GLU A 272 -25.32 -17.83 -3.08
CA GLU A 272 -24.44 -18.04 -1.93
C GLU A 272 -24.65 -16.93 -0.89
N ILE A 273 -24.59 -15.66 -1.31
CA ILE A 273 -24.81 -14.48 -0.45
C ILE A 273 -26.14 -14.57 0.30
N MET A 274 -27.22 -14.97 -0.35
CA MET A 274 -28.54 -15.12 0.28
C MET A 274 -28.51 -16.08 1.47
N ARG A 275 -27.71 -17.16 1.38
CA ARG A 275 -27.59 -18.20 2.42
C ARG A 275 -26.54 -17.87 3.48
N THR A 276 -25.56 -17.02 3.14
CA THR A 276 -24.47 -16.65 4.04
C THR A 276 -24.95 -15.69 5.13
N GLN A 277 -24.46 -15.90 6.34
CA GLN A 277 -24.61 -14.98 7.47
C GLN A 277 -23.23 -14.42 7.82
N VAL A 278 -23.15 -13.12 8.04
CA VAL A 278 -21.90 -12.44 8.44
C VAL A 278 -22.13 -11.59 9.66
N GLU A 279 -21.09 -11.47 10.48
CA GLU A 279 -21.04 -10.49 11.56
C GLU A 279 -20.39 -9.20 11.06
N PRO A 280 -20.83 -8.03 11.53
CA PRO A 280 -20.15 -6.76 11.24
C PRO A 280 -18.67 -6.84 11.61
N TYR A 281 -17.80 -6.48 10.68
CA TYR A 281 -16.36 -6.68 10.82
C TYR A 281 -15.57 -5.45 10.38
N LEU A 282 -14.62 -5.04 11.21
CA LEU A 282 -13.69 -3.97 10.92
C LEU A 282 -12.27 -4.44 11.28
N PRO A 283 -11.33 -4.47 10.33
CA PRO A 283 -9.93 -4.77 10.65
C PRO A 283 -9.37 -3.74 11.63
N TYR A 284 -8.55 -4.21 12.59
CA TYR A 284 -8.00 -3.37 13.67
C TYR A 284 -7.29 -2.11 13.14
N GLU A 285 -6.55 -2.20 12.05
CA GLU A 285 -5.84 -1.05 11.47
C GLU A 285 -6.74 0.10 10.95
N TYR A 286 -8.05 -0.12 10.88
CA TYR A 286 -9.07 0.88 10.54
C TYR A 286 -9.93 1.31 11.74
N THR A 287 -9.60 0.88 12.96
CA THR A 287 -10.18 1.41 14.21
C THR A 287 -9.50 2.71 14.62
N CYS A 288 -10.12 3.46 15.53
CA CYS A 288 -9.49 4.63 16.15
C CYS A 288 -8.16 4.25 16.79
N GLU A 289 -8.16 3.17 17.58
CA GLU A 289 -6.97 2.69 18.31
C GLU A 289 -5.88 2.23 17.35
N GLY A 290 -6.22 1.43 16.32
CA GLY A 290 -5.24 0.93 15.36
C GLY A 290 -4.62 2.05 14.52
N MET A 291 -5.39 3.08 14.14
CA MET A 291 -4.81 4.24 13.47
C MET A 291 -3.90 5.04 14.41
N LEU A 292 -4.30 5.26 15.67
CA LEU A 292 -3.48 5.98 16.65
C LEU A 292 -2.16 5.25 16.92
N GLU A 293 -2.19 3.93 17.11
CA GLU A 293 -1.00 3.09 17.31
C GLU A 293 -0.02 3.24 16.14
N ARG A 294 -0.53 3.14 14.90
CA ARG A 294 0.27 3.26 13.68
C ARG A 294 0.89 4.64 13.51
N VAL A 295 0.08 5.69 13.64
CA VAL A 295 0.55 7.08 13.49
C VAL A 295 1.52 7.44 14.62
N HIS A 296 1.26 6.99 15.85
CA HIS A 296 2.18 7.16 16.97
C HIS A 296 3.54 6.54 16.67
N ALA A 297 3.58 5.28 16.22
CA ALA A 297 4.83 4.61 15.88
C ALA A 297 5.62 5.35 14.77
N TYR A 298 4.94 5.85 13.73
CA TYR A 298 5.60 6.66 12.70
C TYR A 298 6.19 7.95 13.27
N ILE A 299 5.45 8.67 14.13
CA ILE A 299 5.95 9.91 14.73
C ILE A 299 7.17 9.66 15.63
N GLN A 300 7.16 8.56 16.39
CA GLN A 300 8.25 8.25 17.34
C GLN A 300 9.50 7.70 16.65
N HIS A 301 9.34 6.87 15.61
CA HIS A 301 10.43 6.04 15.12
C HIS A 301 10.80 6.24 13.65
N GLN A 302 9.89 6.77 12.82
CA GLN A 302 10.17 6.98 11.41
C GLN A 302 10.89 8.30 11.19
N ASP A 303 12.21 8.28 11.27
CA ASP A 303 13.08 9.43 11.02
C ASP A 303 13.78 9.33 9.65
N PHE A 304 13.76 10.43 8.90
CA PHE A 304 14.47 10.58 7.63
C PHE A 304 15.45 11.76 7.63
N CYS A 305 15.55 12.50 8.74
CA CYS A 305 16.38 13.70 8.88
C CYS A 305 17.75 13.39 9.46
N SER A 306 17.85 12.34 10.29
CA SER A 306 19.16 11.84 10.73
C SER A 306 19.97 11.32 9.56
N LEU A 307 21.27 11.62 9.57
CA LEU A 307 22.20 11.03 8.61
C LEU A 307 22.29 9.54 8.88
N GLU A 308 21.79 8.72 7.95
CA GLU A 308 22.02 7.28 8.00
C GLU A 308 23.50 7.02 7.69
N PRO A 309 24.31 6.51 8.65
CA PRO A 309 25.70 6.20 8.36
C PRO A 309 25.76 5.09 7.30
N PRO A 310 26.73 5.14 6.36
CA PRO A 310 26.92 4.07 5.40
C PRO A 310 27.05 2.74 6.13
N PHE A 311 26.17 1.77 5.80
CA PHE A 311 26.34 0.43 6.30
C PHE A 311 27.50 -0.20 5.56
N VAL A 312 28.64 -0.30 6.24
CA VAL A 312 29.79 -1.07 5.76
C VAL A 312 29.75 -2.41 6.48
N PRO A 313 29.41 -3.52 5.80
CA PRO A 313 29.62 -4.84 6.36
C PRO A 313 31.09 -4.93 6.69
N THR A 314 31.45 -5.05 7.96
CA THR A 314 32.86 -5.11 8.39
C THR A 314 33.56 -6.20 7.58
N ASN A 315 34.56 -5.81 6.79
CA ASN A 315 35.37 -6.71 5.99
C ASN A 315 35.93 -7.83 6.88
N LEU A 316 35.36 -9.05 6.79
CA LEU A 316 35.88 -10.27 7.42
C LEU A 316 37.12 -10.82 6.68
N SER A 317 37.92 -9.96 6.09
CA SER A 317 39.17 -10.29 5.43
C SER A 317 40.21 -9.20 5.67
N ARG A 318 40.57 -9.01 6.95
CA ARG A 318 41.87 -8.42 7.32
C ARG A 318 42.67 -9.51 8.06
N PRO A 319 43.89 -9.85 7.61
CA PRO A 319 44.74 -10.77 8.34
C PRO A 319 45.20 -10.13 9.66
N GLU A 320 45.21 -10.95 10.69
CA GLU A 320 45.82 -10.82 12.02
C GLU A 320 46.53 -9.49 12.34
N SER A 321 45.96 -8.70 13.25
CA SER A 321 46.75 -7.88 14.19
C SER A 321 45.94 -7.46 15.42
N ALA A 322 46.31 -8.08 16.54
CA ALA A 322 46.26 -7.66 17.95
C ALA A 322 45.08 -6.81 18.49
N GLY A 323 44.33 -7.43 19.41
CA GLY A 323 43.90 -6.79 20.68
C GLY A 323 42.62 -5.94 20.64
N GLY A 324 41.44 -6.59 20.71
CA GLY A 324 40.16 -5.93 21.00
C GLY A 324 38.96 -6.85 20.73
N SER A 325 38.04 -6.95 21.69
CA SER A 325 36.92 -7.90 21.82
C SER A 325 36.34 -8.50 20.53
N ARG A 326 36.43 -9.84 20.46
CA ARG A 326 35.86 -10.72 19.43
C ARG A 326 34.32 -10.74 19.46
N VAL A 327 33.67 -10.50 18.32
CA VAL A 327 32.53 -11.31 17.86
C VAL A 327 32.51 -11.37 16.32
N PRO A 328 33.10 -12.38 15.63
CA PRO A 328 32.94 -12.54 14.19
C PRO A 328 31.94 -13.67 13.91
N GLY A 329 30.65 -13.37 14.03
CA GLY A 329 29.57 -14.25 13.60
C GLY A 329 29.12 -13.94 12.16
N PRO A 330 28.37 -14.85 11.50
CA PRO A 330 27.57 -14.51 10.33
C PRO A 330 26.71 -13.27 10.57
N LEU A 331 26.53 -12.37 9.58
CA LEU A 331 25.47 -11.35 9.67
C LEU A 331 24.08 -11.97 9.54
N PHE A 332 23.98 -13.03 8.72
CA PHE A 332 22.72 -13.71 8.42
C PHE A 332 22.80 -15.18 8.85
N VAL A 333 21.73 -15.66 9.48
CA VAL A 333 21.58 -17.05 9.90
C VAL A 333 20.31 -17.65 9.30
N PRO A 334 20.30 -18.95 8.92
CA PRO A 334 19.10 -19.60 8.43
C PRO A 334 18.00 -19.63 9.49
N LEU A 335 16.75 -19.39 9.09
CA LEU A 335 15.61 -19.62 9.95
C LEU A 335 15.24 -21.12 9.97
N PRO A 336 14.94 -21.69 11.14
CA PRO A 336 14.45 -23.07 11.22
C PRO A 336 13.19 -23.26 10.36
N ASN A 337 13.17 -24.32 9.55
CA ASN A 337 12.04 -24.70 8.69
C ASN A 337 11.62 -23.64 7.65
N SER A 338 12.53 -22.76 7.23
CA SER A 338 12.28 -21.77 6.18
C SER A 338 13.51 -21.61 5.28
N THR A 339 13.29 -21.19 4.03
CA THR A 339 14.36 -20.76 3.12
C THR A 339 14.84 -19.34 3.41
N ALA A 340 14.16 -18.61 4.30
CA ALA A 340 14.52 -17.26 4.70
C ALA A 340 15.74 -17.25 5.63
N LEU A 341 16.56 -16.20 5.50
CA LEU A 341 17.62 -15.86 6.45
C LEU A 341 17.14 -14.75 7.40
N SER A 342 17.55 -14.80 8.67
CA SER A 342 17.35 -13.71 9.63
C SER A 342 18.66 -13.02 9.99
N TRP A 343 18.56 -11.83 10.56
CA TRP A 343 19.70 -11.18 11.18
C TRP A 343 20.19 -11.98 12.39
N ALA A 344 21.49 -12.18 12.51
CA ALA A 344 22.07 -12.95 13.60
C ALA A 344 21.92 -12.23 14.95
N SER A 345 21.31 -12.90 15.94
CA SER A 345 21.05 -12.32 17.27
C SER A 345 22.31 -12.03 18.09
N ASN A 346 23.44 -12.67 17.74
CA ASN A 346 24.74 -12.44 18.38
C ASN A 346 25.53 -11.28 17.75
N VAL A 347 25.03 -10.68 16.67
CA VAL A 347 25.64 -9.50 16.04
C VAL A 347 24.82 -8.27 16.42
N THR A 348 25.47 -7.31 17.08
CA THR A 348 24.86 -6.03 17.43
C THR A 348 24.35 -5.33 16.18
N ALA A 349 23.03 -5.20 16.07
CA ALA A 349 22.38 -4.51 14.96
C ALA A 349 22.59 -2.99 15.08
N PRO A 350 22.88 -2.27 13.97
CA PRO A 350 22.75 -0.83 13.93
C PRO A 350 21.36 -0.37 14.36
N ALA A 351 21.26 0.78 15.01
CA ALA A 351 19.99 1.42 15.29
C ALA A 351 19.24 1.71 13.97
N ALA A 352 18.07 1.10 13.82
CA ALA A 352 17.22 1.23 12.65
C ALA A 352 15.77 0.94 13.03
N TRP A 353 14.83 1.59 12.33
CA TRP A 353 13.41 1.28 12.44
C TRP A 353 12.80 1.04 11.05
N PRO A 354 12.10 -0.09 10.83
CA PRO A 354 11.94 -1.24 11.74
C PRO A 354 13.26 -1.92 12.17
N PRO A 355 13.31 -2.56 13.34
CA PRO A 355 14.52 -3.21 13.83
C PRO A 355 14.95 -4.35 12.92
N LEU A 356 16.28 -4.54 12.79
CA LEU A 356 16.86 -5.61 11.96
C LEU A 356 16.49 -7.02 12.43
N SER A 357 16.06 -7.20 13.68
CA SER A 357 15.53 -8.48 14.17
C SER A 357 14.30 -8.96 13.38
N SER A 358 13.53 -8.04 12.79
CA SER A 358 12.37 -8.34 11.95
C SER A 358 12.74 -8.77 10.53
N LEU A 359 13.99 -8.60 10.09
CA LEU A 359 14.42 -8.96 8.74
C LEU A 359 14.27 -10.46 8.47
N ARG A 360 13.61 -10.77 7.36
CA ARG A 360 13.47 -12.09 6.73
C ARG A 360 13.95 -11.94 5.29
N LEU A 361 15.21 -12.27 5.04
CA LEU A 361 15.82 -12.16 3.71
C LEU A 361 15.42 -13.39 2.88
N LEU A 362 14.72 -13.13 1.78
CA LEU A 362 14.23 -14.12 0.82
C LEU A 362 14.81 -13.86 -0.58
N VAL A 363 14.65 -14.84 -1.47
CA VAL A 363 15.04 -14.74 -2.89
C VAL A 363 13.81 -14.90 -3.75
N SER A 364 13.57 -13.96 -4.66
CA SER A 364 12.45 -14.04 -5.60
C SER A 364 12.68 -15.13 -6.66
N GLN A 365 11.60 -15.64 -7.24
CA GLN A 365 11.71 -16.34 -8.52
C GLN A 365 11.94 -15.32 -9.65
N GLU A 366 12.36 -15.82 -10.82
CA GLU A 366 12.40 -15.00 -12.04
C GLU A 366 10.98 -14.58 -12.40
N GLY A 367 10.81 -13.31 -12.80
CA GLY A 367 9.48 -12.75 -13.07
C GLY A 367 8.68 -12.36 -11.83
N GLN A 368 9.20 -12.55 -10.61
CA GLN A 368 8.54 -12.13 -9.38
C GLN A 368 9.19 -10.89 -8.76
N SER A 369 8.36 -10.03 -8.18
CA SER A 369 8.78 -8.89 -7.37
C SER A 369 9.04 -9.29 -5.92
N CYS A 370 9.67 -8.40 -5.14
CA CYS A 370 9.80 -8.60 -3.71
C CYS A 370 8.47 -8.46 -2.98
N VAL A 371 7.52 -7.67 -3.51
CA VAL A 371 6.14 -7.63 -2.99
C VAL A 371 5.51 -9.02 -3.02
N GLU A 372 5.57 -9.70 -4.15
CA GLU A 372 4.99 -11.03 -4.33
C GLU A 372 5.70 -12.09 -3.50
N THR A 373 7.04 -12.07 -3.51
CA THR A 373 7.88 -13.03 -2.79
C THR A 373 7.60 -12.97 -1.30
N CYS A 374 7.67 -11.78 -0.68
CA CYS A 374 7.39 -11.63 0.75
C CYS A 374 5.96 -12.05 1.08
N ARG A 375 4.98 -11.64 0.26
CA ARG A 375 3.56 -11.98 0.46
C ARG A 375 3.31 -13.48 0.41
N SER A 376 3.92 -14.19 -0.54
CA SER A 376 3.74 -15.64 -0.68
C SER A 376 4.24 -16.44 0.52
N GLU A 377 5.20 -15.87 1.26
CA GLU A 377 5.78 -16.44 2.48
C GLU A 377 5.13 -15.87 3.77
N GLY A 378 4.01 -15.13 3.65
CA GLY A 378 3.30 -14.57 4.81
C GLY A 378 3.96 -13.34 5.45
N PHE A 379 4.81 -12.64 4.71
CA PHE A 379 5.51 -11.43 5.13
C PHE A 379 5.12 -10.21 4.28
N ILE A 380 5.62 -9.03 4.65
CA ILE A 380 5.58 -7.81 3.83
C ILE A 380 7.00 -7.37 3.48
N CYS A 381 7.22 -6.82 2.29
CA CYS A 381 8.53 -6.26 1.92
C CYS A 381 8.83 -5.02 2.76
N GLU A 382 10.06 -4.89 3.28
CA GLU A 382 10.52 -3.76 4.09
C GLU A 382 11.65 -3.00 3.39
N PRO A 383 11.35 -1.88 2.71
CA PRO A 383 12.34 -1.17 1.93
C PRO A 383 13.46 -0.54 2.77
N ALA A 384 13.23 -0.28 4.07
CA ALA A 384 14.27 0.22 4.98
C ALA A 384 15.44 -0.76 5.14
N HIS A 385 15.20 -2.05 4.90
CA HIS A 385 16.20 -3.10 5.12
C HIS A 385 17.09 -3.36 3.91
N PHE A 386 16.76 -2.83 2.73
CA PHE A 386 17.58 -3.04 1.52
C PHE A 386 19.05 -2.66 1.72
N ARG A 387 19.33 -1.56 2.43
CA ARG A 387 20.70 -1.11 2.69
C ARG A 387 21.56 -2.12 3.46
N PHE A 388 20.94 -3.01 4.24
CA PHE A 388 21.63 -4.02 5.05
C PHE A 388 21.85 -5.33 4.30
N ILE A 389 21.11 -5.56 3.21
CA ILE A 389 21.24 -6.76 2.37
C ILE A 389 21.98 -6.49 1.05
N ASN A 390 22.25 -5.22 0.73
CA ASN A 390 22.96 -4.81 -0.49
C ASN A 390 24.48 -5.00 -0.36
N ASN A 391 24.93 -6.24 -0.13
CA ASN A 391 26.34 -6.58 0.04
C ASN A 391 26.67 -8.03 -0.35
N LYS A 392 27.97 -8.32 -0.48
CA LYS A 392 28.49 -9.65 -0.85
C LYS A 392 28.18 -10.73 0.20
N GLU A 393 28.04 -10.38 1.47
CA GLU A 393 27.74 -11.38 2.52
C GLU A 393 26.32 -11.92 2.38
N ALA A 394 25.35 -11.06 2.08
CA ALA A 394 23.97 -11.48 1.81
C ALA A 394 23.92 -12.47 0.62
N LEU A 395 24.61 -12.16 -0.48
CA LEU A 395 24.73 -13.05 -1.65
C LEU A 395 25.35 -14.39 -1.28
N ARG A 396 26.49 -14.36 -0.55
CA ARG A 396 27.20 -15.58 -0.13
C ARG A 396 26.34 -16.45 0.79
N ARG A 397 25.58 -15.85 1.71
CA ARG A 397 24.73 -16.57 2.67
C ARG A 397 23.50 -17.18 2.04
N LEU A 398 23.03 -16.62 0.94
CA LEU A 398 21.99 -17.19 0.08
C LEU A 398 22.56 -18.23 -0.90
N GLU A 399 23.82 -18.64 -0.73
CA GLU A 399 24.53 -19.61 -1.58
C GLU A 399 24.56 -19.21 -3.07
N VAL A 400 24.50 -17.90 -3.34
CA VAL A 400 24.55 -17.37 -4.69
C VAL A 400 26.00 -17.35 -5.18
N GLN A 401 26.25 -18.05 -6.29
CA GLN A 401 27.54 -18.04 -6.96
C GLN A 401 27.57 -16.94 -8.02
N CYS A 402 28.43 -15.95 -7.82
CA CYS A 402 28.65 -14.84 -8.74
C CYS A 402 30.09 -14.88 -9.27
N ASP A 403 30.26 -14.87 -10.59
CA ASP A 403 31.57 -14.69 -11.21
C ASP A 403 31.98 -13.20 -11.16
N VAL A 404 30.99 -12.31 -11.32
CA VAL A 404 31.15 -10.85 -11.26
C VAL A 404 30.10 -10.24 -10.33
N VAL A 405 30.53 -9.27 -9.50
CA VAL A 405 29.65 -8.47 -8.66
C VAL A 405 29.84 -7.00 -8.99
N ASP A 406 28.84 -6.40 -9.62
CA ASP A 406 28.86 -4.99 -10.04
C ASP A 406 27.89 -4.13 -9.22
N SER A 407 28.14 -2.83 -9.22
CA SER A 407 27.27 -1.84 -8.56
C SER A 407 26.70 -0.87 -9.60
N GLU A 408 25.38 -0.92 -9.77
CA GLU A 408 24.66 -0.22 -10.83
C GLU A 408 23.45 0.56 -10.30
N VAL A 409 22.92 1.45 -11.15
CA VAL A 409 21.73 2.27 -10.86
C VAL A 409 20.52 1.62 -11.52
N ASN A 410 19.80 0.78 -10.79
CA ASN A 410 18.63 0.07 -11.32
C ASN A 410 17.68 -0.37 -10.19
N HIS A 411 16.40 -0.01 -10.27
CA HIS A 411 15.41 -0.29 -9.22
C HIS A 411 15.16 -1.79 -8.95
N ILE A 412 15.60 -2.69 -9.82
CA ILE A 412 15.51 -4.14 -9.61
C ILE A 412 16.57 -4.66 -8.62
N LEU A 413 17.65 -3.91 -8.37
CA LEU A 413 18.76 -4.37 -7.52
C LEU A 413 18.48 -4.19 -6.02
N PRO A 414 19.07 -5.02 -5.12
CA PRO A 414 20.04 -6.08 -5.39
C PRO A 414 19.42 -7.35 -5.99
N ALA A 415 20.09 -7.94 -6.98
CA ALA A 415 19.60 -9.10 -7.72
C ALA A 415 20.75 -9.90 -8.35
N PHE A 416 20.46 -11.12 -8.79
CA PHE A 416 21.43 -11.98 -9.47
C PHE A 416 20.80 -12.79 -10.59
N SER A 417 21.60 -13.14 -11.60
CA SER A 417 21.20 -14.03 -12.69
C SER A 417 21.87 -15.38 -12.50
N VAL A 418 21.07 -16.43 -12.32
CA VAL A 418 21.59 -17.80 -12.21
C VAL A 418 22.27 -18.23 -13.50
N LEU A 419 21.68 -17.89 -14.65
CA LEU A 419 22.18 -18.26 -15.97
C LEU A 419 23.53 -17.62 -16.29
N ARG A 420 23.69 -16.35 -15.94
CA ARG A 420 24.90 -15.57 -16.26
C ARG A 420 25.94 -15.53 -15.14
N ARG A 421 25.59 -15.98 -13.93
CA ARG A 421 26.41 -15.85 -12.71
C ARG A 421 26.82 -14.39 -12.44
N GLU A 422 25.95 -13.46 -12.79
CA GLU A 422 26.12 -12.02 -12.58
C GLU A 422 25.32 -11.60 -11.36
N CYS A 423 25.93 -10.79 -10.48
CA CYS A 423 25.26 -10.23 -9.30
C CYS A 423 25.37 -8.71 -9.31
N GLY A 424 24.24 -8.02 -9.16
CA GLY A 424 24.15 -6.58 -9.13
C GLY A 424 23.79 -6.08 -7.74
N LEU A 425 24.56 -5.11 -7.24
CA LEU A 425 24.26 -4.32 -6.05
C LEU A 425 23.75 -2.93 -6.45
N GLN A 426 22.82 -2.38 -5.68
CA GLN A 426 22.31 -1.03 -5.91
C GLN A 426 23.36 0.02 -5.56
N ARG A 427 23.56 1.01 -6.44
CA ARG A 427 24.42 2.18 -6.21
C ARG A 427 23.65 3.40 -5.72
N GLU A 428 22.40 3.55 -6.14
CA GLU A 428 21.53 4.69 -5.81
C GLU A 428 20.49 4.30 -4.75
N PRO A 429 20.64 4.71 -3.48
CA PRO A 429 19.75 4.28 -2.40
C PRO A 429 18.28 4.64 -2.60
N LEU A 430 17.96 5.73 -3.32
CA LEU A 430 16.58 6.11 -3.61
C LEU A 430 15.87 5.16 -4.59
N LEU A 431 16.60 4.23 -5.22
CA LEU A 431 16.06 3.22 -6.13
C LEU A 431 15.87 1.84 -5.49
N PHE A 432 16.15 1.67 -4.21
CA PHE A 432 15.69 0.46 -3.53
C PHE A 432 14.17 0.34 -3.63
N SER A 433 13.69 -0.81 -4.12
CA SER A 433 12.29 -0.98 -4.53
C SER A 433 11.77 -2.38 -4.21
N CYS A 434 10.68 -2.48 -3.47
CA CYS A 434 9.90 -3.69 -3.32
C CYS A 434 9.20 -4.06 -4.64
N ALA A 435 8.65 -3.06 -5.32
CA ALA A 435 8.06 -3.21 -6.65
C ALA A 435 9.12 -3.50 -7.73
N GLY A 436 8.65 -4.01 -8.87
CA GLY A 436 9.47 -4.37 -10.02
C GLY A 436 9.96 -5.82 -9.99
N TYR A 437 9.99 -6.44 -11.16
CA TYR A 437 10.49 -7.78 -11.39
C TYR A 437 11.35 -7.81 -12.65
N SER A 438 12.10 -8.90 -12.84
CA SER A 438 12.85 -9.14 -14.07
C SER A 438 12.70 -10.59 -14.51
N PRO A 439 12.49 -10.85 -15.82
CA PRO A 439 12.52 -12.22 -16.34
C PRO A 439 13.92 -12.82 -16.34
N LYS A 440 14.98 -12.05 -16.05
CA LYS A 440 16.39 -12.48 -16.12
C LYS A 440 17.07 -12.59 -14.76
N TYR A 441 16.52 -11.90 -13.75
CA TYR A 441 17.15 -11.75 -12.44
C TYR A 441 16.20 -12.21 -11.34
N ARG A 442 16.78 -12.90 -10.36
CA ARG A 442 16.18 -13.15 -9.05
C ARG A 442 16.62 -12.06 -8.08
N ARG A 443 15.69 -11.54 -7.30
CA ARG A 443 15.91 -10.40 -6.41
C ARG A 443 16.18 -10.85 -4.99
N LEU A 444 17.05 -10.14 -4.29
CA LEU A 444 17.23 -10.29 -2.85
C LEU A 444 16.17 -9.42 -2.18
N CYS A 445 15.24 -10.05 -1.47
CA CYS A 445 14.03 -9.41 -0.97
C CYS A 445 14.09 -9.30 0.55
N PRO A 446 14.17 -8.07 1.10
CA PRO A 446 14.06 -7.85 2.52
C PRO A 446 12.59 -7.88 2.91
N CYS A 447 12.17 -8.93 3.59
CA CYS A 447 10.82 -9.05 4.13
C CYS A 447 10.84 -8.82 5.64
N ARG A 448 9.68 -8.54 6.22
CA ARG A 448 9.47 -8.50 7.67
C ARG A 448 8.14 -9.11 8.06
N ASP A 449 8.03 -9.52 9.31
CA ASP A 449 6.76 -9.84 9.93
C ASP A 449 5.91 -8.59 10.17
N PHE A 450 4.65 -8.82 10.51
CA PHE A 450 3.69 -7.78 10.88
C PHE A 450 2.76 -8.27 11.98
N ARG A 451 2.17 -7.32 12.72
CA ARG A 451 1.17 -7.60 13.74
C ARG A 451 -0.16 -7.90 13.08
N ARG A 452 -0.87 -8.91 13.59
CA ARG A 452 -2.16 -9.32 13.03
C ARG A 452 -3.15 -8.14 13.11
N GLY A 453 -3.69 -7.73 11.96
CA GLY A 453 -4.59 -6.59 11.87
C GLY A 453 -3.90 -5.22 11.91
N GLN A 454 -2.57 -5.15 11.87
CA GLN A 454 -1.77 -3.91 11.79
C GLN A 454 -0.54 -4.15 10.91
N VAL A 455 -0.71 -4.13 9.59
CA VAL A 455 0.35 -4.52 8.65
C VAL A 455 1.54 -3.53 8.61
N ALA A 456 1.27 -2.28 8.99
CA ALA A 456 2.28 -1.22 9.09
C ALA A 456 3.40 -1.52 10.10
N LEU A 457 3.13 -2.34 11.12
CA LEU A 457 4.04 -2.55 12.25
C LEU A 457 4.46 -4.02 12.36
N CYS A 458 5.77 -4.27 12.45
CA CYS A 458 6.32 -5.56 12.87
C CYS A 458 6.02 -5.85 14.34
N ARG A 459 6.23 -7.09 14.79
CA ARG A 459 6.01 -7.47 16.20
C ARG A 459 6.88 -6.66 17.18
N ASP A 460 8.08 -6.29 16.75
CA ASP A 460 9.07 -5.56 17.56
C ASP A 460 9.14 -4.06 17.19
N CYS A 461 8.10 -3.49 16.57
CA CYS A 461 8.12 -2.13 16.04
C CYS A 461 7.60 -1.05 17.00
N LEU A 462 7.16 -1.44 18.21
CA LEU A 462 6.64 -0.56 19.27
C LEU A 462 7.58 -0.49 20.47
#